data_AF-A0A7X6VGK9-F1
#
_entry.id   AF-A0A7X6VGK9-F1
#
_cell.length_a   1.000
_cell.length_b   1.000
_cell.length_c   1.000
_cell.angle_alpha   90.00
_cell.angle_beta   90.00
_cell.angle_gamma   90.00
#
_symmetry.space_group_name_H-M   'P 1'
#
loop_
_entity.id
_entity.type
_entity.pdbx_description
1 polymer ?
#
loop_
_entity_poly.entity_id
_entity_poly.type
_entity_poly.pdbx_seq_one_letter_code
_entity_poly.pdbx_strand_id
1 'polypeptide(L)'
;MKIIIGGDMVPTESNFDEFCEGRIEKLIDSGIKKALSQADYRIFNLECPLYDGNTPIPKTGPNLAAPVSTINGILKFKPSLLGFSNNHILDHGDEGLFSTMTALRDNNTEFIGAGENLQEATRPYVFELNGIRVGIYACAENEFSIAGKNKPGANPFDPLESLDHISSLKKTCDYVVVLYHGGREHYRYPSPYLQKICRKIAEKGADLVLCQHSHCIGCYEGYKGSTILFGQGNFLFDRSESEFWQTSLLVLADFDVKMTVKYLPICKDGSSVRMSNDEEVEKILSEFETRSKRILEEGFLEKNYVEFADGLLNSYLYRFLKPDYPFEEFSESILDDTYYLSALNEIRCEAHKEVIMTAIKQRLERRFKGEH
;
A
#
# COMPACT_ATOMS: atom_id res chain seq x y z
N MET A 1 14.47 -8.06 18.78
CA MET A 1 14.78 -7.10 17.69
C MET A 1 13.48 -6.41 17.35
N LYS A 2 13.43 -5.07 17.36
CA LYS A 2 12.22 -4.29 17.13
C LYS A 2 12.25 -3.59 15.77
N ILE A 3 11.26 -3.87 14.94
CA ILE A 3 11.00 -3.16 13.69
C ILE A 3 9.76 -2.30 13.88
N ILE A 4 9.86 -1.02 13.52
CA ILE A 4 8.68 -0.16 13.39
C ILE A 4 8.41 0.11 11.91
N ILE A 5 7.16 -0.05 11.50
CA ILE A 5 6.72 0.04 10.11
C ILE A 5 5.63 1.10 10.03
N GLY A 6 5.94 2.23 9.39
CA GLY A 6 4.97 3.24 8.99
C GLY A 6 4.39 2.95 7.62
N GLY A 7 3.16 3.43 7.40
CA GLY A 7 2.47 3.29 6.12
C GLY A 7 3.00 4.29 5.10
N ASP A 8 2.07 4.86 4.34
CA ASP A 8 2.38 5.71 3.21
C ASP A 8 2.96 7.05 3.66
N MET A 9 4.17 7.35 3.19
CA MET A 9 4.88 8.60 3.38
C MET A 9 4.98 9.30 2.02
N VAL A 10 4.41 10.49 1.93
CA VAL A 10 4.45 11.33 0.74
C VAL A 10 4.63 12.76 1.20
N PRO A 11 5.80 13.38 0.97
CA PRO A 11 5.93 14.82 1.08
C PRO A 11 4.91 15.48 0.13
N THR A 12 4.21 16.50 0.61
CA THR A 12 3.18 17.23 -0.11
C THR A 12 3.48 18.71 -0.09
N GLU A 13 2.83 19.51 -0.96
CA GLU A 13 3.02 20.96 -1.02
C GLU A 13 2.87 21.64 0.36
N SER A 14 2.01 21.10 1.22
CA SER A 14 1.75 21.61 2.57
C SER A 14 2.88 21.38 3.60
N ASN A 15 3.89 20.57 3.27
CA ASN A 15 5.03 20.28 4.14
C ASN A 15 6.37 20.17 3.40
N PHE A 16 6.45 20.61 2.13
CA PHE A 16 7.69 20.59 1.37
C PHE A 16 8.80 21.37 2.05
N ASP A 17 8.54 22.55 2.63
CA ASP A 17 9.57 23.35 3.28
C ASP A 17 10.16 22.59 4.49
N GLU A 18 9.32 21.96 5.30
CA GLU A 18 9.74 21.15 6.45
C GLU A 18 10.59 19.96 6.03
N PHE A 19 10.21 19.28 4.94
CA PHE A 19 10.99 18.20 4.38
C PHE A 19 12.31 18.70 3.77
N CYS A 20 12.28 19.76 2.97
CA CYS A 20 13.47 20.30 2.30
C CYS A 20 14.51 20.81 3.29
N GLU A 21 14.08 21.46 4.37
CA GLU A 21 14.95 21.97 5.43
C GLU A 21 15.29 20.92 6.50
N GLY A 22 14.64 19.76 6.49
CA GLY A 22 14.85 18.70 7.47
C GLY A 22 14.34 19.04 8.89
N ARG A 23 13.25 19.80 8.99
CA ARG A 23 12.60 20.22 10.25
C ARG A 23 11.65 19.14 10.77
N ILE A 24 12.20 17.98 11.16
CA ILE A 24 11.39 16.81 11.57
C ILE A 24 10.43 17.09 12.73
N GLU A 25 10.77 18.01 13.64
CA GLU A 25 9.91 18.44 14.75
C GLU A 25 8.65 19.19 14.31
N LYS A 26 8.55 19.57 13.03
CA LYS A 26 7.35 20.12 12.39
C LYS A 26 6.54 19.04 11.65
N LEU A 27 7.14 17.90 11.36
CA LEU A 27 6.51 16.78 10.65
C LEU A 27 5.92 15.75 11.62
N ILE A 28 6.56 15.58 12.78
CA ILE A 28 6.12 14.64 13.81
C ILE A 28 6.26 15.19 15.23
N ASP A 29 5.40 14.70 16.12
CA ASP A 29 5.50 14.99 17.53
C ASP A 29 6.65 14.23 18.23
N SER A 30 6.87 14.59 19.51
CA SER A 30 7.90 13.95 20.33
C SER A 30 7.61 12.47 20.66
N GLY A 31 6.34 12.06 20.65
CA GLY A 31 5.91 10.70 20.93
C GLY A 31 6.33 9.75 19.81
N ILE A 32 6.05 10.11 18.56
CA ILE A 32 6.49 9.37 17.37
C ILE A 32 8.01 9.37 17.31
N LYS A 33 8.67 10.51 17.52
CA LYS A 33 10.14 10.59 17.53
C LYS A 33 10.76 9.61 18.52
N LYS A 34 10.18 9.49 19.72
CA LYS A 34 10.59 8.52 20.75
C LYS A 34 10.34 7.07 20.32
N ALA A 35 9.19 6.77 19.71
CA ALA A 35 8.88 5.42 19.22
C ALA A 35 9.88 4.99 18.13
N LEU A 36 10.19 5.86 17.18
CA LEU A 36 11.17 5.61 16.12
C LEU A 36 12.59 5.39 16.68
N SER A 37 12.99 6.14 17.71
CA SER A 37 14.33 6.00 18.30
C SER A 37 14.51 4.75 19.15
N GLN A 38 13.42 4.07 19.53
CA GLN A 38 13.44 2.82 20.29
C GLN A 38 13.43 1.57 19.39
N ALA A 39 13.20 1.74 18.09
CA ALA A 39 13.24 0.65 17.12
C ALA A 39 14.67 0.41 16.59
N ASP A 40 15.01 -0.85 16.36
CA ASP A 40 16.27 -1.23 15.72
C ASP A 40 16.20 -0.89 14.22
N TYR A 41 15.06 -1.20 13.58
CA TYR A 41 14.79 -0.93 12.17
C TYR A 41 13.53 -0.06 11.98
N ARG A 42 13.58 0.85 11.02
CA ARG A 42 12.46 1.74 10.64
C ARG A 42 12.14 1.57 9.17
N ILE A 43 10.90 1.20 8.84
CA ILE A 43 10.45 0.94 7.47
C ILE A 43 9.28 1.88 7.16
N PHE A 44 9.28 2.49 5.97
CA PHE A 44 8.17 3.32 5.48
C PHE A 44 7.92 3.03 4.00
N ASN A 45 6.69 3.23 3.52
CA ASN A 45 6.39 3.21 2.08
C ASN A 45 6.56 4.63 1.52
N LEU A 46 7.54 4.86 0.63
CA LEU A 46 7.69 6.15 -0.05
C LEU A 46 6.84 6.10 -1.32
N GLU A 47 5.64 6.69 -1.26
CA GLU A 47 4.61 6.56 -2.30
C GLU A 47 4.61 7.74 -3.28
N CYS A 48 5.80 8.23 -3.61
CA CYS A 48 6.01 9.16 -4.72
C CYS A 48 7.47 9.14 -5.16
N PRO A 49 7.77 9.50 -6.43
CA PRO A 49 9.12 9.79 -6.84
C PRO A 49 9.61 11.12 -6.26
N LEU A 50 10.90 11.16 -5.92
CA LEU A 50 11.65 12.38 -5.63
C LEU A 50 12.26 12.90 -6.93
N TYR A 51 11.66 13.94 -7.51
CA TYR A 51 11.98 14.40 -8.86
C TYR A 51 11.62 15.89 -9.03
N ASP A 52 12.56 16.68 -9.54
CA ASP A 52 12.40 18.12 -9.79
C ASP A 52 11.93 18.44 -11.22
N GLY A 53 11.88 17.44 -12.10
CA GLY A 53 11.38 17.59 -13.47
C GLY A 53 9.87 17.38 -13.58
N ASN A 54 9.36 17.36 -14.81
CA ASN A 54 7.92 17.21 -15.07
C ASN A 54 7.64 16.32 -16.30
N THR A 55 7.72 15.01 -16.10
CA THR A 55 7.50 13.98 -17.12
C THR A 55 6.39 12.99 -16.72
N PRO A 56 5.16 13.46 -16.42
CA PRO A 56 4.10 12.59 -15.92
C PRO A 56 3.75 11.51 -16.94
N ILE A 57 3.64 10.26 -16.49
CA ILE A 57 3.20 9.16 -17.35
C ILE A 57 1.69 9.29 -17.63
N PRO A 58 1.22 8.86 -18.81
CA PRO A 58 -0.21 8.68 -19.05
C PRO A 58 -0.74 7.56 -18.13
N LYS A 59 -1.59 7.92 -17.16
CA LYS A 59 -2.26 6.99 -16.24
C LYS A 59 -3.65 7.48 -15.85
N THR A 60 -4.42 6.58 -15.24
CA THR A 60 -5.62 6.94 -14.48
C THR A 60 -5.22 7.26 -13.04
N GLY A 61 -5.89 8.25 -12.45
CA GLY A 61 -5.50 8.79 -11.14
C GLY A 61 -4.41 9.86 -11.27
N PRO A 62 -3.90 10.35 -10.14
CA PRO A 62 -2.95 11.45 -10.13
C PRO A 62 -1.53 10.97 -10.38
N ASN A 63 -0.70 11.86 -10.93
CA ASN A 63 0.75 11.76 -10.91
C ASN A 63 1.27 12.55 -9.69
N LEU A 64 1.95 11.85 -8.78
CA LEU A 64 2.58 12.42 -7.60
C LEU A 64 4.08 12.62 -7.86
N ALA A 65 4.64 13.65 -7.24
CA ALA A 65 6.07 13.87 -7.12
C ALA A 65 6.35 14.76 -5.91
N ALA A 66 7.55 14.64 -5.36
CA ALA A 66 8.09 15.57 -4.38
C ALA A 66 9.45 16.09 -4.88
N PRO A 67 9.84 17.34 -4.55
CA PRO A 67 11.17 17.85 -4.87
C PRO A 67 12.28 16.94 -4.33
N VAL A 68 13.39 16.81 -5.04
CA VAL A 68 14.50 15.93 -4.62
C VAL A 68 15.03 16.31 -3.25
N SER A 69 15.03 17.61 -2.93
CA SER A 69 15.46 18.16 -1.64
C SER A 69 14.64 17.66 -0.45
N THR A 70 13.42 17.14 -0.64
CA THR A 70 12.62 16.55 0.45
C THR A 70 13.30 15.34 1.09
N ILE A 71 14.29 14.74 0.42
CA ILE A 71 15.15 13.71 0.99
C ILE A 71 15.78 14.13 2.33
N ASN A 72 16.09 15.41 2.51
CA ASN A 72 16.68 15.94 3.73
C ASN A 72 15.83 15.63 4.97
N GLY A 73 14.50 15.76 4.85
CA GLY A 73 13.53 15.48 5.88
C GLY A 73 13.25 13.99 6.03
N ILE A 74 13.14 13.26 4.90
CA ILE A 74 12.98 11.80 4.91
C ILE A 74 14.11 11.14 5.73
N LEU A 75 15.36 11.57 5.54
CA LEU A 75 16.50 11.04 6.27
C LEU A 75 16.48 11.36 7.78
N LYS A 76 15.76 12.38 8.22
CA LYS A 76 15.61 12.67 9.67
C LYS A 76 14.80 11.60 10.39
N PHE A 77 13.92 10.88 9.69
CA PHE A 77 13.22 9.71 10.23
C PHE A 77 14.17 8.52 10.43
N LYS A 78 15.41 8.60 9.91
CA LYS A 78 16.42 7.54 9.92
C LYS A 78 15.91 6.22 9.36
N PRO A 79 15.23 6.19 8.20
CA PRO A 79 14.71 4.96 7.64
C PRO A 79 15.84 3.95 7.46
N SER A 80 15.59 2.72 7.87
CA SER A 80 16.46 1.57 7.58
C SER A 80 16.15 0.96 6.22
N LEU A 81 14.91 1.11 5.76
CA LEU A 81 14.44 0.62 4.48
C LEU A 81 13.24 1.46 4.00
N LEU A 82 13.23 1.86 2.73
CA LEU A 82 12.06 2.46 2.09
C LEU A 82 11.43 1.48 1.09
N GLY A 83 10.12 1.31 1.18
CA GLY A 83 9.34 0.50 0.24
C GLY A 83 8.91 1.34 -0.96
N PHE A 84 9.17 0.83 -2.17
CA PHE A 84 8.85 1.44 -3.46
C PHE A 84 7.82 0.62 -4.26
N SER A 85 7.41 -0.55 -3.75
CA SER A 85 6.33 -1.33 -4.35
C SER A 85 5.00 -0.62 -4.13
N ASN A 86 4.71 0.39 -4.94
CA ASN A 86 3.46 1.13 -4.91
C ASN A 86 3.08 1.62 -6.32
N ASN A 87 1.87 2.11 -6.48
CA ASN A 87 1.30 2.54 -7.75
C ASN A 87 1.80 3.92 -8.23
N HIS A 88 2.55 4.64 -7.39
CA HIS A 88 2.98 6.02 -7.63
C HIS A 88 4.48 6.19 -7.93
N ILE A 89 5.34 5.22 -7.61
CA ILE A 89 6.81 5.38 -7.75
C ILE A 89 7.29 5.69 -9.18
N LEU A 90 6.50 5.32 -10.20
CA LEU A 90 6.80 5.54 -11.62
C LEU A 90 5.96 6.69 -12.23
N ASP A 91 5.35 7.54 -11.41
CA ASP A 91 4.43 8.58 -11.90
C ASP A 91 5.08 9.59 -12.85
N HIS A 92 6.40 9.76 -12.76
CA HIS A 92 7.19 10.58 -13.68
C HIS A 92 8.15 9.75 -14.56
N GLY A 93 7.78 8.48 -14.77
CA GLY A 93 8.52 7.53 -15.61
C GLY A 93 9.85 7.13 -15.00
N ASP A 94 10.70 6.58 -15.85
CA ASP A 94 12.03 6.07 -15.51
C ASP A 94 12.90 7.17 -14.86
N GLU A 95 12.79 8.41 -15.33
CA GLU A 95 13.53 9.55 -14.79
C GLU A 95 13.17 9.82 -13.32
N GLY A 96 11.88 9.80 -12.97
CA GLY A 96 11.42 9.98 -11.59
C GLY A 96 11.90 8.86 -10.67
N LEU A 97 11.77 7.61 -11.09
CA LEU A 97 12.24 6.45 -10.32
C LEU A 97 13.77 6.50 -10.13
N PHE A 98 14.54 6.74 -11.19
CA PHE A 98 16.01 6.78 -11.10
C PHE A 98 16.53 7.98 -10.30
N SER A 99 15.87 9.14 -10.40
CA SER A 99 16.15 10.29 -9.54
C SER A 99 15.98 9.91 -8.06
N THR A 100 14.88 9.25 -7.72
CA THR A 100 14.58 8.76 -6.37
C THR A 100 15.64 7.77 -5.88
N MET A 101 15.97 6.77 -6.70
CA MET A 101 16.99 5.75 -6.37
C MET A 101 18.37 6.39 -6.18
N THR A 102 18.73 7.37 -7.01
CA THR A 102 20.00 8.10 -6.90
C THR A 102 20.06 8.91 -5.61
N ALA A 103 19.00 9.67 -5.29
CA ALA A 103 18.92 10.43 -4.05
C ALA A 103 19.10 9.56 -2.80
N LEU A 104 18.57 8.33 -2.79
CA LEU A 104 18.77 7.39 -1.69
C LEU A 104 20.18 6.77 -1.67
N ARG A 105 20.70 6.35 -2.83
CA ARG A 105 22.05 5.77 -2.97
C ARG A 105 23.13 6.76 -2.51
N ASP A 106 23.03 8.03 -2.92
CA ASP A 106 23.95 9.09 -2.52
C ASP A 106 23.95 9.36 -1.00
N ASN A 107 22.84 9.02 -0.34
CA ASN A 107 22.67 9.14 1.11
C ASN A 107 22.77 7.80 1.86
N ASN A 108 23.28 6.74 1.22
CA ASN A 108 23.45 5.39 1.80
C ASN A 108 22.18 4.85 2.47
N THR A 109 21.02 5.08 1.84
CA THR A 109 19.72 4.60 2.33
C THR A 109 19.20 3.47 1.44
N GLU A 110 18.82 2.37 2.06
CA GLU A 110 18.32 1.19 1.37
C GLU A 110 16.85 1.34 0.96
N PHE A 111 16.48 0.72 -0.16
CA PHE A 111 15.10 0.61 -0.63
C PHE A 111 14.81 -0.80 -1.16
N ILE A 112 13.53 -1.14 -1.27
CA ILE A 112 13.04 -2.42 -1.79
C ILE A 112 11.82 -2.21 -2.68
N GLY A 113 11.56 -3.14 -3.59
CA GLY A 113 10.27 -3.24 -4.24
C GLY A 113 10.15 -2.46 -5.54
N ALA A 114 11.25 -1.90 -6.03
CA ALA A 114 11.38 -1.38 -7.37
C ALA A 114 12.82 -1.55 -7.86
N GLY A 115 13.04 -1.47 -9.17
CA GLY A 115 14.38 -1.58 -9.75
C GLY A 115 14.40 -1.23 -11.23
N GLU A 116 15.57 -1.41 -11.86
CA GLU A 116 15.76 -1.11 -13.29
C GLU A 116 15.03 -2.13 -14.20
N ASN A 117 14.60 -3.25 -13.61
CA ASN A 117 13.89 -4.35 -14.25
C ASN A 117 13.19 -5.22 -13.18
N LEU A 118 12.38 -6.18 -13.63
CA LEU A 118 11.64 -7.10 -12.76
C LEU A 118 12.56 -7.93 -11.83
N GLN A 119 13.75 -8.34 -12.29
CA GLN A 119 14.68 -9.12 -11.47
C GLN A 119 15.19 -8.30 -10.26
N GLU A 120 15.49 -7.02 -10.47
CA GLU A 120 15.87 -6.13 -9.37
C GLU A 120 14.70 -5.79 -8.47
N ALA A 121 13.54 -5.48 -9.05
CA ALA A 121 12.34 -5.12 -8.29
C ALA A 121 11.88 -6.26 -7.35
N THR A 122 12.01 -7.51 -7.80
CA THR A 122 11.65 -8.72 -7.01
C THR A 122 12.62 -9.06 -5.90
N ARG A 123 13.80 -8.41 -5.83
CA ARG A 123 14.85 -8.78 -4.88
C ARG A 123 14.40 -8.50 -3.44
N PRO A 124 14.38 -9.51 -2.55
CA PRO A 124 14.04 -9.27 -1.16
C PRO A 124 15.17 -8.53 -0.42
N TYR A 125 14.83 -7.84 0.65
CA TYR A 125 15.80 -7.27 1.57
C TYR A 125 15.95 -8.19 2.77
N VAL A 126 17.18 -8.59 3.11
CA VAL A 126 17.44 -9.52 4.21
C VAL A 126 18.48 -8.91 5.13
N PHE A 127 18.17 -8.89 6.42
CA PHE A 127 19.08 -8.41 7.45
C PHE A 127 19.07 -9.34 8.66
N GLU A 128 20.09 -9.23 9.49
CA GLU A 128 20.27 -10.05 10.68
C GLU A 128 20.68 -9.17 11.86
N LEU A 129 20.07 -9.40 13.02
CA LEU A 129 20.47 -8.79 14.28
C LEU A 129 20.35 -9.80 15.41
N ASN A 130 21.39 -9.93 16.23
CA ASN A 130 21.44 -10.87 17.36
C ASN A 130 21.15 -12.32 16.97
N GLY A 131 21.57 -12.75 15.77
CA GLY A 131 21.36 -14.10 15.26
C GLY A 131 19.96 -14.38 14.74
N ILE A 132 19.07 -13.39 14.67
CA ILE A 132 17.74 -13.50 14.06
C ILE A 132 17.79 -12.87 12.68
N ARG A 133 17.46 -13.64 11.64
CA ARG A 133 17.46 -13.22 10.25
C ARG A 133 16.04 -12.95 9.77
N VAL A 134 15.79 -11.72 9.32
CA VAL A 134 14.48 -11.28 8.83
C VAL A 134 14.56 -10.95 7.34
N GLY A 135 13.66 -11.54 6.56
CA GLY A 135 13.47 -11.23 5.15
C GLY A 135 12.26 -10.33 4.94
N ILE A 136 12.41 -9.28 4.14
CA ILE A 136 11.33 -8.40 3.69
C ILE A 136 11.10 -8.65 2.21
N TYR A 137 9.85 -8.90 1.83
CA TYR A 137 9.40 -8.96 0.43
C TYR A 137 8.35 -7.87 0.22
N ALA A 138 8.52 -7.04 -0.80
CA ALA A 138 7.58 -5.97 -1.11
C ALA A 138 7.01 -6.16 -2.52
N CYS A 139 5.70 -6.05 -2.68
CA CYS A 139 5.02 -6.16 -3.98
C CYS A 139 3.74 -5.31 -4.02
N ALA A 140 3.30 -4.93 -5.21
CA ALA A 140 2.13 -4.08 -5.42
C ALA A 140 1.13 -4.75 -6.38
N GLU A 141 -0.14 -4.35 -6.29
CA GLU A 141 -1.13 -4.66 -7.31
C GLU A 141 -0.75 -4.09 -8.67
N ASN A 142 -1.27 -4.72 -9.72
CA ASN A 142 -0.84 -4.47 -11.08
C ASN A 142 -1.41 -3.14 -11.61
N GLU A 143 -0.67 -2.04 -11.39
CA GLU A 143 -0.99 -0.69 -11.85
C GLU A 143 0.03 -0.15 -12.87
N PHE A 144 0.12 1.18 -13.04
CA PHE A 144 0.93 1.81 -14.09
C PHE A 144 2.43 1.83 -13.78
N SER A 145 2.80 1.51 -12.53
CA SER A 145 4.18 1.55 -12.05
C SER A 145 4.97 0.25 -12.22
N ILE A 146 4.35 -0.82 -12.70
CA ILE A 146 4.92 -2.17 -12.65
C ILE A 146 6.16 -2.35 -13.56
N ALA A 147 7.18 -2.98 -12.99
CA ALA A 147 8.40 -3.41 -13.67
C ALA A 147 8.12 -4.53 -14.67
N GLY A 148 8.84 -4.49 -15.79
CA GLY A 148 8.88 -5.56 -16.78
C GLY A 148 10.26 -6.21 -16.85
N LYS A 149 10.39 -7.26 -17.68
CA LYS A 149 11.68 -7.96 -17.86
C LYS A 149 12.85 -7.01 -18.16
N ASN A 150 12.62 -5.99 -18.99
CA ASN A 150 13.60 -4.96 -19.35
C ASN A 150 13.02 -3.55 -19.17
N LYS A 151 12.12 -3.37 -18.19
CA LYS A 151 11.46 -2.10 -17.93
C LYS A 151 11.52 -1.82 -16.43
N PRO A 152 11.95 -0.62 -16.00
CA PRO A 152 12.00 -0.27 -14.60
C PRO A 152 10.59 -0.12 -14.01
N GLY A 153 10.49 -0.22 -12.69
CA GLY A 153 9.22 -0.08 -11.99
C GLY A 153 9.13 -0.82 -10.67
N ALA A 154 7.94 -0.82 -10.09
CA ALA A 154 7.56 -1.52 -8.88
C ALA A 154 7.42 -3.03 -9.11
N ASN A 155 7.70 -3.83 -8.08
CA ASN A 155 7.54 -5.27 -8.10
C ASN A 155 6.05 -5.64 -8.13
N PRO A 156 5.53 -6.28 -9.19
CA PRO A 156 4.16 -6.74 -9.20
C PRO A 156 3.96 -7.92 -8.26
N PHE A 157 2.78 -7.99 -7.64
CA PHE A 157 2.29 -9.25 -7.14
C PHE A 157 1.94 -10.14 -8.34
N ASP A 158 2.51 -11.34 -8.34
CA ASP A 158 2.19 -12.39 -9.29
C ASP A 158 1.90 -13.67 -8.50
N PRO A 159 0.68 -14.21 -8.54
CA PRO A 159 0.33 -15.42 -7.80
C PRO A 159 1.12 -16.66 -8.24
N LEU A 160 1.75 -16.65 -9.42
CA LEU A 160 2.59 -17.74 -9.92
C LEU A 160 4.03 -17.63 -9.42
N GLU A 161 4.57 -16.42 -9.26
CA GLU A 161 5.99 -16.21 -8.92
C GLU A 161 6.19 -15.73 -7.48
N SER A 162 5.42 -14.73 -7.04
CA SER A 162 5.61 -14.07 -5.73
C SER A 162 5.49 -15.05 -4.56
N LEU A 163 4.57 -16.02 -4.67
CA LEU A 163 4.38 -17.04 -3.64
C LEU A 163 5.60 -17.96 -3.50
N ASP A 164 6.32 -18.23 -4.59
CA ASP A 164 7.51 -19.07 -4.57
C ASP A 164 8.75 -18.28 -4.15
N HIS A 165 8.81 -16.98 -4.43
CA HIS A 165 9.78 -16.05 -3.84
C HIS A 165 9.66 -16.03 -2.31
N ILE A 166 8.45 -15.86 -1.77
CA ILE A 166 8.18 -15.86 -0.33
C ILE A 166 8.58 -17.19 0.31
N SER A 167 8.20 -18.31 -0.34
CA SER A 167 8.58 -19.64 0.16
C SER A 167 10.09 -19.87 0.15
N SER A 168 10.79 -19.35 -0.86
CA SER A 168 12.25 -19.43 -0.94
C SER A 168 12.92 -18.56 0.12
N LEU A 169 12.38 -17.36 0.37
CA LEU A 169 12.86 -16.46 1.41
C LEU A 169 12.74 -17.10 2.81
N LYS A 170 11.59 -17.71 3.12
CA LYS A 170 11.34 -18.39 4.41
C LYS A 170 12.30 -19.55 4.67
N LYS A 171 12.83 -20.22 3.64
CA LYS A 171 13.85 -21.29 3.82
C LYS A 171 15.18 -20.76 4.35
N THR A 172 15.43 -19.45 4.23
CA THR A 172 16.72 -18.82 4.55
C THR A 172 16.63 -17.76 5.66
N CYS A 173 15.43 -17.48 6.17
CA CYS A 173 15.17 -16.47 7.19
C CYS A 173 14.32 -17.07 8.31
N ASP A 174 14.55 -16.63 9.55
CA ASP A 174 13.73 -17.03 10.70
C ASP A 174 12.33 -16.45 10.59
N TYR A 175 12.24 -15.19 10.14
CA TYR A 175 10.98 -14.49 9.92
C TYR A 175 10.92 -13.84 8.54
N VAL A 176 9.72 -13.81 7.96
CA VAL A 176 9.42 -13.14 6.69
C VAL A 176 8.29 -12.14 6.88
N VAL A 177 8.55 -10.89 6.50
CA VAL A 177 7.56 -9.81 6.44
C VAL A 177 7.24 -9.51 4.98
N VAL A 178 5.97 -9.46 4.64
CA VAL A 178 5.49 -9.06 3.33
C VAL A 178 4.80 -7.70 3.41
N LEU A 179 5.30 -6.74 2.64
CA LEU A 179 4.66 -5.45 2.41
C LEU A 179 3.90 -5.55 1.09
N TYR A 180 2.57 -5.60 1.17
CA TYR A 180 1.69 -5.76 0.01
C TYR A 180 0.97 -4.43 -0.22
N HIS A 181 1.27 -3.72 -1.30
CA HIS A 181 0.61 -2.47 -1.61
C HIS A 181 -0.59 -2.73 -2.52
N GLY A 182 -1.78 -2.81 -1.92
CA GLY A 182 -2.98 -3.20 -2.63
C GLY A 182 -4.20 -3.36 -1.73
N GLY A 183 -5.33 -3.68 -2.34
CA GLY A 183 -6.65 -3.57 -1.75
C GLY A 183 -7.34 -2.28 -2.15
N ARG A 184 -8.59 -2.11 -1.71
CA ARG A 184 -9.40 -0.98 -2.15
C ARG A 184 -9.20 0.24 -1.24
N GLU A 185 -8.82 1.38 -1.83
CA GLU A 185 -8.82 2.67 -1.14
C GLU A 185 -10.13 2.94 -0.40
N HIS A 186 -10.00 3.41 0.85
CA HIS A 186 -11.10 3.86 1.70
C HIS A 186 -12.12 2.75 2.03
N TYR A 187 -11.70 1.48 1.93
CA TYR A 187 -12.47 0.32 2.35
C TYR A 187 -11.77 -0.36 3.53
N ARG A 188 -12.39 -0.31 4.72
CA ARG A 188 -11.78 -0.77 5.99
C ARG A 188 -11.78 -2.29 6.19
N TYR A 189 -12.35 -3.05 5.26
CA TYR A 189 -12.32 -4.52 5.28
C TYR A 189 -11.52 -5.02 4.08
N PRO A 190 -10.88 -6.21 4.13
CA PRO A 190 -10.40 -6.82 2.91
C PRO A 190 -11.58 -7.24 2.04
N SER A 191 -11.37 -7.25 0.73
CA SER A 191 -12.22 -8.03 -0.15
C SER A 191 -11.99 -9.53 0.07
N PRO A 192 -12.94 -10.41 -0.31
CA PRO A 192 -12.74 -11.85 -0.23
C PRO A 192 -11.47 -12.33 -0.97
N TYR A 193 -11.16 -11.76 -2.13
CA TYR A 193 -9.95 -12.11 -2.88
C TYR A 193 -8.68 -11.59 -2.21
N LEU A 194 -8.66 -10.37 -1.66
CA LEU A 194 -7.51 -9.86 -0.92
C LEU A 194 -7.22 -10.71 0.33
N GLN A 195 -8.25 -11.09 1.08
CA GLN A 195 -8.10 -12.01 2.21
C GLN A 195 -7.51 -13.35 1.75
N LYS A 196 -8.02 -13.90 0.63
CA LYS A 196 -7.51 -15.14 0.05
C LYS A 196 -6.03 -15.03 -0.36
N ILE A 197 -5.62 -13.93 -1.00
CA ILE A 197 -4.22 -13.67 -1.36
C ILE A 197 -3.35 -13.62 -0.09
N CYS A 198 -3.73 -12.82 0.90
CA CYS A 198 -2.93 -12.63 2.11
C CYS A 198 -2.82 -13.91 2.93
N ARG A 199 -3.90 -14.68 3.05
CA ARG A 199 -3.86 -16.02 3.65
C ARG A 199 -2.92 -16.93 2.88
N LYS A 200 -2.89 -16.86 1.55
CA LYS A 200 -1.97 -17.68 0.73
C LYS A 200 -0.50 -17.27 0.90
N ILE A 201 -0.24 -15.96 1.04
CA ILE A 201 1.08 -15.41 1.37
C ILE A 201 1.55 -15.95 2.74
N ALA A 202 0.67 -15.94 3.74
CA ALA A 202 0.94 -16.53 5.06
C ALA A 202 1.24 -18.03 4.97
N GLU A 203 0.44 -18.81 4.23
CA GLU A 203 0.70 -20.25 4.00
C GLU A 203 2.07 -20.53 3.35
N LYS A 204 2.57 -19.59 2.56
CA LYS A 204 3.85 -19.71 1.86
C LYS A 204 5.04 -19.32 2.71
N GLY A 205 4.82 -18.83 3.93
CA GLY A 205 5.86 -18.65 4.93
C GLY A 205 6.00 -17.24 5.49
N ALA A 206 5.15 -16.29 5.09
CA ALA A 206 5.14 -14.96 5.69
C ALA A 206 4.62 -15.03 7.13
N ASP A 207 5.39 -14.49 8.08
CA ASP A 207 5.00 -14.39 9.49
C ASP A 207 4.17 -13.12 9.73
N LEU A 208 4.46 -12.05 8.98
CA LEU A 208 3.72 -10.79 8.99
C LEU A 208 3.37 -10.37 7.55
N VAL A 209 2.10 -10.07 7.29
CA VAL A 209 1.64 -9.50 6.02
C VAL A 209 1.00 -8.15 6.30
N LEU A 210 1.51 -7.07 5.71
CA LEU A 210 0.99 -5.72 5.89
C LEU A 210 0.48 -5.20 4.55
N CYS A 211 -0.83 -5.00 4.45
CA CYS A 211 -1.43 -4.31 3.33
C CYS A 211 -1.30 -2.80 3.52
N GLN A 212 -0.75 -2.14 2.50
CA GLN A 212 -0.64 -0.68 2.33
C GLN A 212 -1.54 -0.27 1.15
N HIS A 213 -1.67 1.02 0.81
CA HIS A 213 -2.56 1.58 -0.24
C HIS A 213 -3.98 1.97 0.18
N SER A 214 -4.62 1.25 1.12
CA SER A 214 -6.04 1.54 1.43
C SER A 214 -6.28 2.92 2.05
N HIS A 215 -5.21 3.61 2.46
CA HIS A 215 -5.19 4.91 3.14
C HIS A 215 -6.12 5.00 4.36
N CYS A 216 -6.43 3.86 5.00
CA CYS A 216 -7.24 3.81 6.20
C CYS A 216 -6.86 2.65 7.11
N ILE A 217 -7.17 2.78 8.41
CA ILE A 217 -7.05 1.67 9.35
C ILE A 217 -8.13 0.63 9.03
N GLY A 218 -7.68 -0.52 8.52
CA GLY A 218 -8.53 -1.64 8.18
C GLY A 218 -8.84 -2.52 9.39
N CYS A 219 -8.45 -3.79 9.29
CA CYS A 219 -8.57 -4.82 10.32
C CYS A 219 -7.38 -5.79 10.23
N TYR A 220 -7.25 -6.68 11.20
CA TYR A 220 -6.22 -7.72 11.20
C TYR A 220 -6.83 -9.12 11.37
N GLU A 221 -6.04 -10.12 11.00
CA GLU A 221 -6.36 -11.54 11.14
C GLU A 221 -5.12 -12.29 11.64
N GLY A 222 -5.31 -13.17 12.62
CA GLY A 222 -4.36 -14.23 12.93
C GLY A 222 -4.65 -15.46 12.07
N TYR A 223 -3.72 -15.87 11.22
CA TYR A 223 -3.92 -16.99 10.30
C TYR A 223 -2.71 -17.92 10.27
N LYS A 224 -2.89 -19.18 10.69
CA LYS A 224 -1.85 -20.24 10.72
C LYS A 224 -0.53 -19.82 11.39
N GLY A 225 -0.62 -18.99 12.44
CA GLY A 225 0.54 -18.49 13.17
C GLY A 225 1.09 -17.17 12.65
N SER A 226 0.64 -16.71 11.49
CA SER A 226 0.97 -15.40 10.92
C SER A 226 0.00 -14.32 11.38
N THR A 227 0.45 -13.06 11.35
CA THR A 227 -0.39 -11.88 11.50
C THR A 227 -0.57 -11.21 10.14
N ILE A 228 -1.81 -10.95 9.76
CA ILE A 228 -2.17 -10.25 8.53
C ILE A 228 -2.87 -8.96 8.90
N LEU A 229 -2.42 -7.83 8.37
CA LEU A 229 -3.06 -6.52 8.53
C LEU A 229 -3.57 -6.03 7.17
N PHE A 230 -4.85 -5.71 7.07
CA PHE A 230 -5.52 -5.32 5.82
C PHE A 230 -5.62 -3.79 5.65
N GLY A 231 -4.63 -3.04 6.13
CA GLY A 231 -4.59 -1.59 6.04
C GLY A 231 -4.14 -0.94 7.35
N GLN A 232 -2.98 -0.28 7.32
CA GLN A 232 -2.48 0.50 8.45
C GLN A 232 -2.78 2.00 8.37
N GLY A 233 -3.19 2.52 7.20
CA GLY A 233 -3.33 3.96 6.96
C GLY A 233 -2.02 4.65 6.59
N ASN A 234 -2.08 5.97 6.41
CA ASN A 234 -0.94 6.79 5.98
C ASN A 234 0.00 7.08 7.15
N PHE A 235 1.31 6.99 6.96
CA PHE A 235 2.23 7.49 7.98
C PHE A 235 2.27 9.02 7.99
N LEU A 236 2.48 9.64 6.82
CA LEU A 236 2.48 11.09 6.65
C LEU A 236 2.15 11.39 5.19
N PHE A 237 0.88 11.70 4.92
CA PHE A 237 0.39 12.00 3.58
C PHE A 237 -0.78 12.99 3.67
N ASP A 238 -0.50 14.28 3.46
CA ASP A 238 -1.49 15.34 3.59
C ASP A 238 -2.10 15.71 2.23
N ARG A 239 -3.07 14.90 1.78
CA ARG A 239 -3.74 15.09 0.49
C ARG A 239 -5.27 15.02 0.54
N SER A 240 -5.83 14.66 1.70
CA SER A 240 -7.26 14.53 1.89
C SER A 240 -7.64 14.83 3.34
N GLU A 241 -8.84 15.38 3.51
CA GLU A 241 -9.49 15.57 4.82
C GLU A 241 -10.51 14.47 5.15
N SER A 242 -10.65 13.47 4.28
CA SER A 242 -11.50 12.31 4.52
C SER A 242 -11.20 11.65 5.87
N GLU A 243 -12.24 11.18 6.58
CA GLU A 243 -12.08 10.51 7.88
C GLU A 243 -11.13 9.30 7.82
N PHE A 244 -11.01 8.68 6.65
CA PHE A 244 -10.12 7.57 6.39
C PHE A 244 -8.65 7.93 6.59
N TRP A 245 -8.28 9.18 6.31
CA TRP A 245 -6.90 9.69 6.31
C TRP A 245 -6.47 10.29 7.64
N GLN A 246 -7.41 10.47 8.57
CA GLN A 246 -7.16 11.17 9.84
C GLN A 246 -6.43 10.30 10.87
N THR A 247 -6.43 8.98 10.68
CA THR A 247 -5.86 8.02 11.63
C THR A 247 -5.04 6.96 10.92
N SER A 248 -4.00 6.48 11.59
CA SER A 248 -3.12 5.44 11.10
C SER A 248 -2.49 4.64 12.25
N LEU A 249 -1.85 3.53 11.92
CA LEU A 249 -1.12 2.68 12.85
C LEU A 249 0.36 2.64 12.49
N LEU A 250 1.22 2.99 13.44
CA LEU A 250 2.60 2.51 13.44
C LEU A 250 2.60 1.05 13.92
N VAL A 251 3.09 0.15 13.08
CA VAL A 251 3.16 -1.28 13.40
C VAL A 251 4.51 -1.58 14.01
N LEU A 252 4.53 -2.02 15.27
CA LEU A 252 5.73 -2.44 15.98
C LEU A 252 5.79 -3.97 16.03
N ALA A 253 6.70 -4.57 15.27
CA ALA A 253 6.98 -5.99 15.30
C ALA A 253 8.23 -6.27 16.16
N ASP A 254 8.07 -7.07 17.21
CA ASP A 254 9.17 -7.50 18.08
C ASP A 254 9.50 -8.97 17.81
N PHE A 255 10.71 -9.22 17.31
CA PHE A 255 11.26 -10.52 16.98
C PHE A 255 12.20 -10.97 18.10
N ASP A 256 11.67 -11.81 18.98
CA ASP A 256 12.40 -12.52 20.04
C ASP A 256 12.13 -14.04 19.87
N VAL A 257 12.01 -14.81 20.96
CA VAL A 257 11.60 -16.23 20.94
C VAL A 257 10.33 -16.45 20.11
N LYS A 258 9.41 -15.48 20.12
CA LYS A 258 8.22 -15.45 19.27
C LYS A 258 7.99 -14.03 18.77
N MET A 259 7.62 -13.88 17.51
CA MET A 259 7.19 -12.59 16.97
C MET A 259 5.91 -12.10 17.67
N THR A 260 5.90 -10.85 18.11
CA THR A 260 4.70 -10.15 18.56
C THR A 260 4.51 -8.87 17.76
N VAL A 261 3.25 -8.49 17.54
CA VAL A 261 2.88 -7.27 16.81
C VAL A 261 2.06 -6.38 17.73
N LYS A 262 2.45 -5.11 17.81
CA LYS A 262 1.74 -4.05 18.53
C LYS A 262 1.39 -2.93 17.56
N TYR A 263 0.29 -2.26 17.83
CA TYR A 263 -0.20 -1.15 17.01
C TYR A 263 -0.16 0.12 17.85
N LEU A 264 0.52 1.15 17.35
CA LEU A 264 0.57 2.47 17.98
C LEU A 264 -0.26 3.43 17.12
N PRO A 265 -1.48 3.79 17.54
CA PRO A 265 -2.29 4.75 16.82
C PRO A 265 -1.62 6.13 16.74
N ILE A 266 -1.67 6.70 15.54
CA ILE A 266 -1.26 8.07 15.26
C ILE A 266 -2.41 8.81 14.56
N CYS A 267 -2.45 10.12 14.73
CA CYS A 267 -3.43 11.00 14.10
C CYS A 267 -2.73 12.01 13.20
N LYS A 268 -3.40 12.38 12.11
CA LYS A 268 -3.08 13.56 11.32
C LYS A 268 -3.22 14.82 12.19
N ASP A 269 -2.30 15.75 12.04
CA ASP A 269 -2.31 17.06 12.71
C ASP A 269 -1.86 18.14 11.72
N GLY A 270 -2.82 18.63 10.91
CA GLY A 270 -2.54 19.47 9.75
C GLY A 270 -1.67 18.74 8.73
N SER A 271 -0.54 19.34 8.36
CA SER A 271 0.45 18.73 7.44
C SER A 271 1.48 17.83 8.14
N SER A 272 1.25 17.51 9.41
CA SER A 272 2.10 16.69 10.28
C SER A 272 1.34 15.48 10.86
N VAL A 273 2.02 14.62 11.65
CA VAL A 273 1.37 13.57 12.45
C VAL A 273 1.82 13.56 13.90
N ARG A 274 0.94 13.11 14.79
CA ARG A 274 1.19 13.00 16.23
C ARG A 274 0.74 11.66 16.78
N MET A 275 1.24 11.28 17.95
CA MET A 275 0.67 10.17 18.70
C MET A 275 -0.80 10.48 19.06
N SER A 276 -1.64 9.45 19.00
CA SER A 276 -2.99 9.53 19.54
C SER A 276 -2.96 9.69 21.07
N ASN A 277 -3.90 10.46 21.62
CA ASN A 277 -4.12 10.52 23.07
C ASN A 277 -4.88 9.27 23.57
N ASP A 278 -5.02 9.10 24.88
CA ASP A 278 -5.60 7.88 25.47
C ASP A 278 -7.04 7.56 24.96
N GLU A 279 -7.89 8.58 24.80
CA GLU A 279 -9.26 8.42 24.28
C GLU A 279 -9.26 8.01 22.80
N GLU A 280 -8.41 8.65 21.99
CA GLU A 280 -8.21 8.30 20.58
C GLU A 280 -7.67 6.88 20.43
N VAL A 281 -6.71 6.47 21.26
CA VAL A 281 -6.15 5.11 21.27
C VAL A 281 -7.23 4.09 21.58
N GLU A 282 -8.04 4.31 22.62
CA GLU A 282 -9.13 3.40 22.98
C GLU A 282 -10.14 3.25 21.84
N LYS A 283 -10.57 4.38 21.25
CA LYS A 283 -11.52 4.38 20.13
C LYS A 283 -10.96 3.65 18.90
N ILE A 284 -9.77 4.04 18.45
CA ILE A 284 -9.15 3.48 17.24
C ILE A 284 -8.94 1.98 17.38
N LEU A 285 -8.38 1.53 18.50
CA LEU A 285 -8.09 0.11 18.72
C LEU A 285 -9.36 -0.71 18.96
N SER A 286 -10.38 -0.16 19.62
CA SER A 286 -11.66 -0.84 19.82
C SER A 286 -12.41 -1.07 18.50
N GLU A 287 -12.46 -0.06 17.63
CA GLU A 287 -13.07 -0.21 16.31
C GLU A 287 -12.26 -1.16 15.41
N PHE A 288 -10.93 -1.05 15.45
CA PHE A 288 -10.01 -1.94 14.73
C PHE A 288 -10.19 -3.40 15.16
N GLU A 289 -10.27 -3.67 16.47
CA GLU A 289 -10.54 -4.99 17.04
C GLU A 289 -11.93 -5.50 16.65
N THR A 290 -12.95 -4.62 16.68
CA THR A 290 -14.30 -4.97 16.27
C THR A 290 -14.34 -5.40 14.82
N ARG A 291 -13.71 -4.65 13.90
CA ARG A 291 -13.62 -5.04 12.49
C ARG A 291 -12.89 -6.37 12.33
N SER A 292 -11.83 -6.59 13.10
CA SER A 292 -11.01 -7.81 13.06
C SER A 292 -11.77 -9.06 13.51
N LYS A 293 -12.71 -8.93 14.45
CA LYS A 293 -13.62 -10.03 14.82
C LYS A 293 -14.65 -10.32 13.73
N ARG A 294 -15.21 -9.28 13.11
CA ARG A 294 -16.26 -9.43 12.09
C ARG A 294 -15.79 -10.18 10.85
N ILE A 295 -14.53 -9.98 10.42
CA ILE A 295 -13.99 -10.68 9.25
C ILE A 295 -13.79 -12.20 9.44
N LEU A 296 -13.96 -12.69 10.67
CA LEU A 296 -13.92 -14.12 10.99
C LEU A 296 -15.31 -14.76 10.99
N GLU A 297 -16.38 -13.96 10.93
CA GLU A 297 -17.75 -14.43 10.85
C GLU A 297 -18.02 -15.00 9.44
N GLU A 298 -18.60 -16.19 9.39
CA GLU A 298 -18.90 -16.87 8.12
C GLU A 298 -19.83 -16.02 7.24
N GLY A 299 -19.43 -15.79 5.99
CA GLY A 299 -20.23 -15.03 5.01
C GLY A 299 -20.23 -13.51 5.21
N PHE A 300 -19.59 -12.98 6.27
CA PHE A 300 -19.59 -11.54 6.54
C PHE A 300 -18.89 -10.76 5.42
N LEU A 301 -17.69 -11.18 5.02
CA LEU A 301 -16.91 -10.49 3.99
C LEU A 301 -17.60 -10.55 2.63
N GLU A 302 -18.10 -11.71 2.25
CA GLU A 302 -18.81 -11.92 0.98
C GLU A 302 -20.01 -10.98 0.89
N LYS A 303 -20.85 -10.94 1.93
CA LYS A 303 -22.03 -10.08 1.97
C LYS A 303 -21.66 -8.59 1.95
N ASN A 304 -20.75 -8.18 2.82
CA ASN A 304 -20.38 -6.77 2.97
C ASN A 304 -19.65 -6.24 1.74
N TYR A 305 -18.84 -7.07 1.09
CA TYR A 305 -18.15 -6.68 -0.14
C TYR A 305 -19.08 -6.61 -1.34
N VAL A 306 -20.07 -7.49 -1.43
CA VAL A 306 -21.13 -7.40 -2.45
C VAL A 306 -21.87 -6.06 -2.35
N GLU A 307 -22.27 -5.65 -1.16
CA GLU A 307 -22.96 -4.36 -0.94
C GLU A 307 -22.07 -3.18 -1.32
N PHE A 308 -20.80 -3.22 -0.91
CA PHE A 308 -19.80 -2.22 -1.29
C PHE A 308 -19.61 -2.13 -2.81
N ALA A 309 -19.46 -3.28 -3.49
CA ALA A 309 -19.24 -3.35 -4.92
C ALA A 309 -20.47 -2.88 -5.72
N ASP A 310 -21.68 -3.24 -5.28
CA ASP A 310 -22.95 -2.79 -5.89
C ASP A 310 -23.07 -1.26 -5.85
N GLY A 311 -22.66 -0.64 -4.74
CA GLY A 311 -22.62 0.83 -4.59
C GLY A 311 -21.67 1.53 -5.58
N LEU A 312 -20.66 0.82 -6.09
CA LEU A 312 -19.70 1.36 -7.06
C LEU A 312 -20.03 1.01 -8.51
N LEU A 313 -20.95 0.07 -8.76
CA LEU A 313 -21.19 -0.52 -10.07
C LEU A 313 -21.40 0.52 -11.17
N ASN A 314 -22.27 1.51 -10.93
CA ASN A 314 -22.57 2.53 -11.94
C ASN A 314 -21.34 3.36 -12.32
N SER A 315 -20.48 3.69 -11.36
CA SER A 315 -19.24 4.42 -11.63
C SER A 315 -18.26 3.60 -12.46
N TYR A 316 -18.17 2.30 -12.22
CA TYR A 316 -17.33 1.38 -13.00
C TYR A 316 -17.90 1.17 -14.40
N LEU A 317 -19.21 0.91 -14.53
CA LEU A 317 -19.86 0.77 -15.84
C LEU A 317 -19.73 2.04 -16.68
N TYR A 318 -19.83 3.22 -16.09
CA TYR A 318 -19.61 4.49 -16.79
C TYR A 318 -18.17 4.61 -17.34
N ARG A 319 -17.16 4.08 -16.64
CA ARG A 319 -15.78 4.05 -17.15
C ARG A 319 -15.62 3.12 -18.37
N PHE A 320 -16.44 2.08 -18.48
CA PHE A 320 -16.46 1.16 -19.63
C PHE A 320 -17.41 1.60 -20.74
N LEU A 321 -18.45 2.37 -20.43
CA LEU A 321 -19.51 2.76 -21.37
C LEU A 321 -19.43 4.27 -21.57
N LYS A 322 -18.93 4.75 -22.72
CA LYS A 322 -19.17 6.13 -23.16
C LYS A 322 -20.67 6.25 -23.50
N PRO A 323 -21.52 6.87 -22.66
CA PRO A 323 -22.98 6.71 -22.77
C PRO A 323 -23.59 7.41 -23.99
N ASP A 324 -22.85 8.31 -24.63
CA ASP A 324 -23.37 9.21 -25.66
C ASP A 324 -23.23 8.69 -27.10
N TYR A 325 -22.80 7.45 -27.33
CA TYR A 325 -22.48 6.97 -28.69
C TYR A 325 -23.24 5.72 -29.15
N PRO A 326 -23.81 5.71 -30.38
CA PRO A 326 -24.42 4.54 -30.96
C PRO A 326 -23.38 3.44 -31.21
N PHE A 327 -23.71 2.21 -30.82
CA PHE A 327 -22.86 1.01 -30.86
C PHE A 327 -22.29 0.64 -32.25
N GLU A 328 -22.78 1.24 -33.33
CA GLU A 328 -22.49 0.85 -34.71
C GLU A 328 -21.23 1.52 -35.29
N GLU A 329 -20.68 2.55 -34.64
CA GLU A 329 -19.45 3.24 -35.08
C GLU A 329 -18.42 3.35 -33.94
N PHE A 330 -17.78 2.24 -33.57
CA PHE A 330 -16.53 2.29 -32.78
C PHE A 330 -15.39 2.78 -33.69
N SER A 331 -15.24 4.10 -33.84
CA SER A 331 -14.06 4.68 -34.49
C SER A 331 -12.98 5.06 -33.47
N GLU A 332 -11.70 4.97 -33.86
CA GLU A 332 -10.55 5.34 -32.99
C GLU A 332 -10.62 6.80 -32.50
N SER A 333 -11.42 7.67 -33.13
CA SER A 333 -11.63 9.05 -32.65
C SER A 333 -12.56 9.15 -31.43
N ILE A 334 -13.30 8.08 -31.09
CA ILE A 334 -14.27 8.04 -29.99
C ILE A 334 -13.67 7.42 -28.73
N LEU A 335 -12.75 6.46 -28.88
CA LEU A 335 -12.01 5.86 -27.77
C LEU A 335 -10.64 6.55 -27.67
N ASP A 336 -10.55 7.57 -26.84
CA ASP A 336 -9.29 8.27 -26.58
C ASP A 336 -8.39 7.49 -25.62
N ASP A 337 -7.13 7.91 -25.48
CA ASP A 337 -6.16 7.29 -24.59
C ASP A 337 -6.65 7.21 -23.14
N THR A 338 -7.45 8.19 -22.68
CA THR A 338 -7.98 8.21 -21.31
C THR A 338 -8.95 7.05 -21.07
N TYR A 339 -9.81 6.77 -22.05
CA TYR A 339 -10.69 5.61 -22.01
C TYR A 339 -9.88 4.30 -21.95
N TYR A 340 -8.90 4.13 -22.82
CA TYR A 340 -8.10 2.90 -22.84
C TYR A 340 -7.28 2.71 -21.57
N LEU A 341 -6.70 3.77 -21.01
CA LEU A 341 -5.99 3.74 -19.74
C LEU A 341 -6.91 3.33 -18.60
N SER A 342 -8.11 3.91 -18.53
CA SER A 342 -9.10 3.55 -17.51
C SER A 342 -9.52 2.10 -17.65
N ALA A 343 -9.96 1.66 -18.83
CA ALA A 343 -10.40 0.29 -19.07
C ALA A 343 -9.27 -0.72 -18.78
N LEU A 344 -8.04 -0.41 -19.17
CA LEU A 344 -6.89 -1.23 -18.84
C LEU A 344 -6.71 -1.35 -17.33
N ASN A 345 -6.72 -0.23 -16.59
CA ASN A 345 -6.55 -0.23 -15.14
C ASN A 345 -7.62 -1.08 -14.43
N GLU A 346 -8.88 -0.93 -14.85
CA GLU A 346 -10.02 -1.68 -14.29
C GLU A 346 -9.88 -3.20 -14.47
N ILE A 347 -9.23 -3.65 -15.56
CA ILE A 347 -9.05 -5.07 -15.88
C ILE A 347 -7.81 -5.64 -15.18
N ARG A 348 -6.69 -4.91 -15.17
CA ARG A 348 -5.41 -5.44 -14.69
C ARG A 348 -5.27 -5.38 -13.17
N CYS A 349 -5.72 -4.30 -12.53
CA CYS A 349 -5.60 -4.09 -11.09
C CYS A 349 -6.55 -5.05 -10.36
N GLU A 350 -6.02 -5.77 -9.38
CA GLU A 350 -6.73 -6.80 -8.64
C GLU A 350 -7.95 -6.24 -7.92
N ALA A 351 -7.80 -5.13 -7.18
CA ALA A 351 -8.90 -4.52 -6.46
C ALA A 351 -10.03 -4.04 -7.39
N HIS A 352 -9.69 -3.40 -8.51
CA HIS A 352 -10.68 -2.90 -9.48
C HIS A 352 -11.43 -4.04 -10.17
N LYS A 353 -10.69 -5.04 -10.66
CA LYS A 353 -11.24 -6.24 -11.30
C LYS A 353 -12.21 -6.96 -10.38
N GLU A 354 -11.89 -7.07 -9.09
CA GLU A 354 -12.76 -7.77 -8.14
C GLU A 354 -14.07 -7.00 -7.88
N VAL A 355 -14.02 -5.66 -7.76
CA VAL A 355 -15.22 -4.83 -7.60
C VAL A 355 -16.18 -5.06 -8.76
N ILE A 356 -15.72 -4.91 -10.01
CA ILE A 356 -16.59 -5.04 -11.18
C ILE A 356 -17.13 -6.46 -11.33
N MET A 357 -16.29 -7.48 -11.13
CA MET A 357 -16.72 -8.88 -11.21
C MET A 357 -17.78 -9.21 -10.16
N THR A 358 -17.61 -8.74 -8.93
CA THR A 358 -18.55 -8.98 -7.82
C THR A 358 -19.88 -8.29 -8.09
N ALA A 359 -19.85 -7.01 -8.46
CA ALA A 359 -21.05 -6.22 -8.69
C ALA A 359 -21.88 -6.75 -9.88
N ILE A 360 -21.23 -7.11 -10.99
CA ILE A 360 -21.92 -7.67 -12.16
C ILE A 360 -22.57 -9.02 -11.82
N LYS A 361 -21.85 -9.92 -11.14
CA LYS A 361 -22.41 -11.22 -10.71
C LYS A 361 -23.64 -11.04 -9.85
N GLN A 362 -23.58 -10.16 -8.85
CA GLN A 362 -24.73 -9.87 -7.99
C GLN A 362 -25.94 -9.35 -8.77
N ARG A 363 -25.72 -8.44 -9.73
CA ARG A 363 -26.80 -7.88 -10.55
C ARG A 363 -27.45 -8.95 -11.45
N LEU A 364 -26.64 -9.84 -12.02
CA LEU A 364 -27.14 -10.98 -12.81
C LEU A 364 -27.95 -11.95 -11.95
N GLU A 365 -27.47 -12.27 -10.74
CA GLU A 365 -28.19 -13.16 -9.81
C GLU A 365 -29.55 -12.59 -9.41
N ARG A 366 -29.64 -11.29 -9.06
CA ARG A 366 -30.91 -10.61 -8.77
C ARG A 366 -31.86 -10.68 -9.97
N ARG A 367 -31.35 -10.38 -11.18
CA ARG A 367 -32.12 -10.44 -12.43
C ARG A 367 -32.68 -11.84 -12.70
N PHE A 368 -31.88 -12.88 -12.54
CA PHE A 368 -32.33 -14.26 -12.74
C PHE A 368 -33.36 -14.73 -11.69
N LYS A 369 -33.38 -14.10 -10.52
CA LYS A 369 -34.39 -14.33 -9.47
C LYS A 369 -35.65 -13.46 -9.60
N GLY A 370 -35.68 -12.52 -10.56
CA GLY A 370 -36.80 -11.57 -10.73
C GLY A 370 -36.81 -10.43 -9.71
N GLU A 371 -35.69 -10.19 -9.02
CA GLU A 371 -35.51 -9.08 -8.09
C GLU A 371 -34.94 -7.88 -8.89
N HIS A 372 -35.69 -6.77 -8.98
CA HIS A 372 -35.34 -5.60 -9.79
C HIS A 372 -34.51 -4.56 -9.04
#